data_AF-A0A661EFE0-F1
#
_entry.id   AF-A0A661EFE0-F1
#
_cell.length_a   1.000
_cell.length_b   1.000
_cell.length_c   1.000
_cell.angle_alpha   90.00
_cell.angle_beta   90.00
_cell.angle_gamma   90.00
#
_symmetry.space_group_name_H-M   'P 1'
#
loop_
_entity.id
_entity.type
_entity.pdbx_description
1 polymer ?
#
loop_
_entity_poly.entity_id
_entity_poly.type
_entity_poly.pdbx_seq_one_letter_code
_entity_poly.pdbx_strand_id
1 'polypeptide(L)' 'MRITDKMQQFFHNCIKNNDKIYLFGSRAVDDKKGGDIDVFILFNNKYSFDELAKIQIETFA' A
#
# COMPACT_ATOMS: atom_id res chain seq x y z
N MET A 1 4.66 11.99 11.14
CA MET A 1 5.07 10.60 10.80
C MET A 1 4.28 10.17 9.59
N ARG A 2 5.02 9.81 8.54
CA ARG A 2 4.54 9.50 7.20
C ARG A 2 3.39 8.48 7.17
N ILE A 3 3.69 7.28 7.62
CA ILE A 3 2.79 6.14 7.84
C ILE A 3 3.37 5.33 9.02
N THR A 4 2.53 4.57 9.73
CA THR A 4 2.99 3.75 10.87
C THR A 4 3.65 2.46 10.40
N ASP A 5 4.43 1.83 11.27
CA ASP A 5 5.05 0.53 10.98
C ASP A 5 4.01 -0.57 10.72
N LYS A 6 2.86 -0.51 11.42
CA LYS A 6 1.74 -1.43 11.20
C LYS A 6 1.17 -1.29 9.78
N MET A 7 1.07 -0.07 9.27
CA MET A 7 0.63 0.19 7.90
C MET A 7 1.66 -0.31 6.87
N GLN A 8 2.95 -0.09 7.12
CA GLN A 8 4.01 -0.62 6.27
C GLN A 8 3.95 -2.14 6.18
N GLN A 9 3.82 -2.83 7.32
CA GLN A 9 3.68 -4.28 7.37
C GLN A 9 2.43 -4.77 6.63
N PHE A 10 1.30 -4.09 6.77
CA PHE A 10 0.09 -4.42 6.03
C PHE A 10 0.35 -4.43 4.51
N PHE A 11 0.90 -3.34 3.95
CA PHE A 11 1.17 -3.28 2.52
C PHE A 11 2.18 -4.34 2.07
N HIS A 12 3.22 -4.61 2.86
CA HIS A 12 4.19 -5.66 2.54
C HIS A 12 3.58 -7.05 2.52
N ASN A 13 2.58 -7.34 3.36
CA ASN A 13 1.90 -8.63 3.38
C ASN A 13 0.93 -8.80 2.19
N CYS A 14 0.44 -7.70 1.62
CA CYS A 14 -0.47 -7.73 0.46
C CYS A 14 0.25 -7.98 -0.88
N ILE A 15 1.59 -7.86 -0.93
CA ILE A 15 2.37 -7.94 -2.17
C ILE A 15 3.40 -9.08 -2.15
N LYS A 16 3.90 -9.47 -3.33
CA LYS A 16 4.94 -10.50 -3.49
C LYS A 16 6.34 -9.91 -3.27
N ASN A 17 7.29 -10.75 -2.86
CA ASN A 17 8.66 -10.40 -2.42
C ASN A 17 9.53 -9.58 -3.40
N ASN A 18 9.08 -9.28 -4.62
CA ASN A 18 9.80 -8.44 -5.56
C ASN A 18 9.05 -7.14 -5.93
N ASP A 19 7.76 -7.01 -5.62
CA ASP A 19 7.00 -5.83 -6.02
C ASP A 19 7.46 -4.60 -5.24
N LYS A 20 7.28 -3.43 -5.84
CA LYS A 20 7.70 -2.16 -5.23
C LYS A 20 6.48 -1.36 -4.81
N ILE A 21 6.49 -0.89 -3.57
CA ILE A 21 5.46 0.01 -3.04
C ILE A 21 6.06 1.40 -2.95
N TYR A 22 5.36 2.37 -3.52
CA TYR A 22 5.70 3.78 -3.43
C TYR A 22 4.60 4.51 -2.70
N LEU A 23 4.98 5.23 -1.64
CA LEU A 23 4.07 6.17 -0.99
C LEU A 23 4.18 7.51 -1.72
N PHE A 24 3.04 8.06 -2.12
CA PHE A 24 2.98 9.36 -2.77
C PHE A 24 1.88 10.22 -2.14
N GLY A 25 1.58 11.36 -2.76
CA GLY A 25 0.52 12.26 -2.30
C GLY A 25 0.85 12.96 -0.99
N SER A 26 -0.20 13.33 -0.26
CA SER A 26 -0.09 14.23 0.90
C SER A 26 0.74 13.62 2.04
N ARG A 27 0.75 12.29 2.14
CA ARG A 27 1.49 11.53 3.15
C ARG A 27 2.90 11.18 2.75
N ALA A 28 3.42 11.62 1.60
CA ALA A 28 4.84 11.47 1.29
C ALA A 28 5.74 12.45 2.09
N VAL A 29 5.15 13.42 2.80
CA VAL A 29 5.88 14.44 3.58
C VAL A 29 5.57 14.25 5.07
N ASP A 30 6.60 14.29 5.93
CA ASP A 30 6.53 13.79 7.31
C ASP A 30 5.75 14.67 8.29
N ASP A 31 5.54 15.93 7.93
CA ASP A 31 4.96 17.01 8.72
C ASP A 31 3.45 17.20 8.52
N LYS A 32 2.86 16.59 7.49
CA LYS A 32 1.41 16.67 7.22
C LYS A 32 0.63 15.71 8.12
N LYS A 33 -0.39 16.24 8.82
CA LYS A 33 -1.34 15.49 9.66
C LYS A 33 -2.69 15.37 8.95
N GLY A 34 -3.36 14.23 9.10
CA GLY A 34 -4.68 13.99 8.49
C GLY A 34 -4.61 13.66 6.98
N GLY A 35 -5.74 13.27 6.40
CA GLY A 35 -5.84 12.92 4.98
C GLY A 35 -5.53 11.45 4.65
N ASP A 36 -5.87 11.08 3.41
CA ASP A 36 -5.77 9.73 2.86
C ASP A 36 -4.32 9.30 2.61
N ILE A 37 -4.12 8.00 2.48
CA ILE A 37 -2.82 7.39 2.17
C ILE A 37 -2.84 6.93 0.72
N ASP A 38 -2.07 7.62 -0.11
CA ASP A 38 -1.93 7.30 -1.52
C ASP A 38 -0.73 6.38 -1.75
N VAL A 39 -0.98 5.15 -2.20
CA VAL A 39 0.05 4.14 -2.48
C VAL A 39 -0.02 3.65 -3.92
N PHE A 40 1.15 3.55 -4.55
CA PHE A 40 1.32 3.00 -5.89
C PHE A 40 2.13 1.72 -5.80
N ILE A 41 1.58 0.63 -6.33
CA ILE A 41 2.24 -0.67 -6.32
C ILE A 41 2.66 -1.02 -7.75
N LEU A 42 3.97 -1.22 -7.94
CA LEU A 42 4.54 -1.68 -9.19
C LEU A 42 4.74 -3.20 -9.11
N PHE A 43 3.92 -3.92 -9.86
CA PHE A 43 3.99 -5.36 -9.96
C PHE A 43 5.05 -5.80 -10.98
N ASN A 44 5.95 -6.70 -10.58
CA ASN A 44 6.89 -7.33 -11.51
C ASN A 44 6.28 -8.51 -12.28
N ASN A 45 5.21 -9.09 -11.73
CA ASN A 45 4.46 -10.18 -12.35
C ASN A 45 2.99 -9.83 -12.41
N LYS A 46 2.26 -10.40 -13.36
CA LYS A 46 0.81 -10.22 -13.45
C LYS A 46 0.13 -10.89 -12.25
N TYR A 47 -0.67 -10.13 -11.51
CA TYR A 47 -1.54 -10.66 -10.48
C TYR A 47 -2.78 -11.29 -11.10
N SER A 48 -3.27 -12.39 -10.53
CA SER A 48 -4.58 -12.92 -10.88
C SER A 48 -5.68 -12.01 -10.33
N PHE A 49 -6.88 -12.13 -10.88
CA PHE A 49 -8.03 -11.39 -10.39
C PHE A 49 -8.30 -11.67 -8.91
N ASP A 50 -8.18 -12.93 -8.47
CA ASP A 50 -8.38 -13.32 -7.07
C ASP A 50 -7.33 -12.70 -6.14
N GLU A 51 -6.10 -12.52 -6.60
CA GLU A 51 -5.04 -11.86 -5.84
C GLU A 51 -5.33 -10.35 -5.72
N LEU A 52 -5.78 -9.70 -6.80
CA LEU A 52 -6.18 -8.28 -6.78
C LEU A 52 -7.41 -8.05 -5.89
N ALA A 53 -8.37 -8.97 -5.89
CA ALA A 53 -9.56 -8.87 -5.04
C ALA A 53 -9.20 -8.86 -3.56
N LYS A 54 -8.20 -9.63 -3.12
CA LYS A 54 -7.73 -9.60 -1.71
C LYS A 54 -7.18 -8.23 -1.32
N ILE A 55 -6.41 -7.61 -2.21
CA ILE A 55 -5.88 -6.25 -2.02
C ILE A 55 -7.03 -5.24 -1.91
N GLN A 56 -8.10 -5.42 -2.68
CA GLN A 56 -9.25 -4.50 -2.72
C GLN A 56 -10.26 -4.73 -1.59
N ILE A 57 -10.39 -5.96 -1.07
CA ILE A 57 -11.36 -6.35 -0.04
C ILE A 57 -10.87 -6.00 1.37
N GLU A 58 -9.55 -6.00 1.62
CA GLU A 58 -9.01 -5.68 2.95
C GLU A 58 -9.15 -4.20 3.37
N THR A 59 -9.62 -3.31 2.48
CA THR A 59 -9.72 -1.88 2.83
C THR A 59 -10.89 -1.50 3.74
N PHE A 60 -11.99 -2.26 3.85
CA PHE A 60 -13.04 -1.99 4.86
C PHE A 60 -13.87 -3.26 5.11
N ALA A 61 -13.41 -4.10 6.04
CA ALA A 61 -14.24 -5.09 6.74
C ALA A 61 -13.81 -5.15 8.21
#